data_AF-A0A9P4Y0X5-F1
#
_entry.id   AF-A0A9P4Y0X5-F1
#
_cell.length_a   1.000
_cell.length_b   1.000
_cell.length_c   1.000
_cell.angle_alpha   90.00
_cell.angle_beta   90.00
_cell.angle_gamma   90.00
#
_symmetry.space_group_name_H-M   'P 1'
#
loop_
_entity.id
_entity.type
_entity.pdbx_description
1 polymer ?
#
loop_
_entity_poly.entity_id
_entity_poly.type
_entity_poly.pdbx_seq_one_letter_code
_entity_poly.pdbx_strand_id
1 'polypeptide(L)'
;MISKVFLIVMAAASMVLSSPVALERRVDATNITCTDATANIDEHNKNVATLSICGGIAGTIEKCEGAPTSTEGASGDAKFTLNPTVAGATINISKGRWEQCIDSAEAVCPGGQAYTATCPGGASSGDIDFALTKQ
;
A
#
# COMPACT_ATOMS: atom_id res chain seq x y z
N MET A 1 29.16 7.08 71.41
CA MET A 1 28.72 7.97 70.33
C MET A 1 29.59 7.70 69.11
N ILE A 2 29.01 7.25 68.00
CA ILE A 2 29.36 7.58 66.60
C ILE A 2 28.30 6.87 65.74
N SER A 3 27.48 7.69 65.11
CA SER A 3 26.36 7.31 64.25
C SER A 3 26.89 6.79 62.91
N LYS A 4 26.46 5.60 62.48
CA LYS A 4 26.68 5.10 61.12
C LYS A 4 25.41 5.34 60.32
N VAL A 5 25.34 6.47 59.62
CA VAL A 5 24.32 6.71 58.60
C VAL A 5 24.77 6.00 57.33
N PHE A 6 24.14 4.88 57.02
CA PHE A 6 24.30 4.19 55.74
C PHE A 6 23.29 4.78 54.76
N LEU A 7 23.79 5.49 53.75
CA LEU A 7 23.01 5.94 52.58
C LEU A 7 22.53 4.71 51.79
N ILE A 8 21.23 4.56 51.59
CA ILE A 8 20.65 3.63 50.62
C ILE A 8 20.14 4.48 49.45
N VAL A 9 20.87 4.44 48.33
CA VAL A 9 20.44 5.00 47.04
C VAL A 9 19.55 3.97 46.36
N MET A 10 18.25 4.24 46.23
CA MET A 10 17.36 3.45 45.38
C MET A 10 17.60 3.82 43.92
N ALA A 11 18.19 2.92 43.14
CA ALA A 11 18.21 3.01 41.69
C ALA A 11 16.87 2.49 41.14
N ALA A 12 16.02 3.40 40.64
CA ALA A 12 14.84 3.03 39.87
C ALA A 12 15.28 2.64 38.46
N ALA A 13 15.26 1.34 38.14
CA ALA A 13 15.50 0.84 36.79
C ALA A 13 14.22 0.99 35.95
N SER A 14 14.21 1.95 35.03
CA SER A 14 13.17 2.13 34.03
C SER A 14 13.15 0.94 33.06
N MET A 15 12.18 0.04 33.22
CA MET A 15 11.92 -1.02 32.23
C MET A 15 11.17 -0.40 31.05
N VAL A 16 11.88 -0.16 29.94
CA VAL A 16 11.26 0.17 28.65
C VAL A 16 10.78 -1.14 28.03
N LEU A 17 9.46 -1.37 28.04
CA LEU A 17 8.84 -2.45 27.27
C LEU A 17 8.92 -2.06 25.78
N SER A 18 9.89 -2.60 25.05
CA SER A 18 9.86 -2.54 23.59
C SER A 18 8.80 -3.54 23.10
N SER A 19 7.61 -3.06 22.77
CA SER A 19 6.63 -3.89 22.05
C SER A 19 7.28 -4.44 20.77
N PRO A 20 7.07 -5.71 20.41
CA PRO A 20 7.48 -6.19 19.10
C PRO A 20 6.70 -5.38 18.07
N VAL A 21 7.41 -4.64 17.22
CA VAL A 21 6.84 -4.09 15.98
C VAL A 21 6.29 -5.31 15.25
N ALA A 22 4.97 -5.44 15.18
CA ALA A 22 4.35 -6.41 14.31
C ALA A 22 4.81 -6.03 12.90
N LEU A 23 5.74 -6.81 12.35
CA LEU A 23 6.12 -6.72 10.96
C LEU A 23 4.87 -7.13 10.17
N GLU A 24 3.98 -6.17 9.89
CA GLU A 24 2.86 -6.40 8.99
C GLU A 24 3.43 -7.01 7.72
N ARG A 25 2.92 -8.19 7.37
CA ARG A 25 3.41 -8.96 6.24
C ARG A 25 3.20 -8.12 4.99
N ARG A 26 4.30 -7.58 4.43
CA ARG A 26 4.27 -6.85 3.17
C ARG A 26 3.62 -7.70 2.09
N VAL A 27 2.85 -7.06 1.24
CA VAL A 27 2.24 -7.65 0.06
C VAL A 27 2.92 -7.04 -1.15
N ASP A 28 3.73 -7.86 -1.84
CA ASP A 28 4.40 -7.43 -3.05
C ASP A 28 3.55 -7.83 -4.27
N ALA A 29 3.50 -6.94 -5.25
CA ALA A 29 2.91 -7.23 -6.54
C ALA A 29 3.72 -8.30 -7.30
N THR A 30 3.03 -9.04 -8.16
CA THR A 30 3.58 -10.11 -8.99
C THR A 30 3.26 -9.85 -10.46
N ASN A 31 3.82 -10.64 -11.37
CA ASN A 31 3.60 -10.49 -12.83
C ASN A 31 3.87 -9.07 -13.35
N ILE A 32 4.81 -8.36 -12.72
CA ILE A 32 5.10 -6.96 -13.05
C ILE A 32 5.76 -6.90 -14.43
N THR A 33 5.18 -6.10 -15.31
CA THR A 33 5.69 -5.85 -16.66
C THR A 33 5.67 -4.35 -16.91
N CYS A 34 6.83 -3.75 -17.16
CA CYS A 34 6.91 -2.34 -17.57
C CYS A 34 6.51 -2.25 -19.05
N THR A 35 5.39 -1.59 -19.32
CA THR A 35 4.75 -1.56 -20.65
C THR A 35 5.18 -0.35 -21.47
N ASP A 36 5.57 0.75 -20.82
CA ASP A 36 6.14 1.91 -21.50
C ASP A 36 7.20 2.60 -20.62
N ALA A 37 8.46 2.43 -21.00
CA ALA A 37 9.61 3.02 -20.31
C ALA A 37 9.72 4.54 -20.48
N THR A 38 8.97 5.12 -21.43
CA THR A 38 9.01 6.53 -21.82
C THR A 38 7.77 7.30 -21.42
N ALA A 39 6.85 6.67 -20.68
CA ALA A 39 5.61 7.30 -20.25
C ALA A 39 5.88 8.59 -19.46
N ASN A 40 6.89 8.62 -18.58
CA ASN A 40 7.22 9.78 -17.74
C ASN A 40 5.96 10.33 -17.03
N ILE A 41 5.23 9.45 -16.35
CA ILE A 41 4.03 9.78 -15.57
C ILE A 41 4.46 10.58 -14.34
N ASP A 42 3.78 11.69 -14.07
CA ASP A 42 4.10 12.54 -12.94
C ASP A 42 3.80 11.87 -11.58
N GLU A 43 4.73 12.03 -10.63
CA GLU A 43 4.66 11.39 -9.32
C GLU A 43 3.47 11.89 -8.48
N HIS A 44 3.15 13.18 -8.55
CA HIS A 44 2.02 13.74 -7.83
C HIS A 44 0.70 13.20 -8.39
N ASN A 45 0.57 13.18 -9.72
CA ASN A 45 -0.58 12.60 -10.41
C ASN A 45 -0.79 11.13 -10.02
N LYS A 46 0.28 10.34 -10.03
CA LYS A 46 0.24 8.93 -9.63
C LYS A 46 -0.22 8.74 -8.19
N ASN A 47 0.30 9.51 -7.24
CA ASN A 47 -0.11 9.45 -5.84
C ASN A 47 -1.59 9.81 -5.65
N VAL A 48 -2.10 10.79 -6.39
CA VAL A 48 -3.54 11.11 -6.35
C VAL A 48 -4.37 10.00 -7.01
N ALA A 49 -3.93 9.46 -8.15
CA ALA A 49 -4.60 8.36 -8.83
C ALA A 49 -4.67 7.09 -7.96
N THR A 50 -3.60 6.75 -7.25
CA THR A 50 -3.52 5.68 -6.24
C THR A 50 -4.65 5.78 -5.22
N LEU A 51 -4.93 6.98 -4.72
CA LEU A 51 -5.94 7.22 -3.69
C LEU A 51 -7.37 7.36 -4.24
N SER A 52 -7.52 7.49 -5.56
CA SER A 52 -8.81 7.81 -6.19
C SER A 52 -9.61 6.57 -6.61
N ILE A 53 -9.06 5.36 -6.44
CA ILE A 53 -9.80 4.11 -6.72
C ILE A 53 -11.03 3.99 -5.81
N CYS A 54 -12.04 3.25 -6.26
CA CYS A 54 -13.28 2.99 -5.52
C CYS A 54 -14.04 4.25 -5.07
N GLY A 55 -13.87 5.37 -5.80
CA GLY A 55 -14.47 6.66 -5.45
C GLY A 55 -13.68 7.44 -4.38
N GLY A 56 -12.51 6.94 -3.98
CA GLY A 56 -11.64 7.52 -2.98
C GLY A 56 -11.42 6.59 -1.79
N ILE A 57 -10.18 6.17 -1.58
CA ILE A 57 -9.73 5.39 -0.41
C ILE A 57 -8.79 6.21 0.49
N ALA A 58 -9.08 7.50 0.61
CA ALA A 58 -8.37 8.42 1.49
C ALA A 58 -9.25 8.82 2.69
N GLY A 59 -8.61 9.25 3.79
CA GLY A 59 -9.32 9.73 4.98
C GLY A 59 -10.03 8.61 5.72
N THR A 60 -11.35 8.74 5.91
CA THR A 60 -12.15 7.76 6.69
C THR A 60 -12.44 6.46 5.95
N ILE A 61 -12.33 6.47 4.60
CA ILE A 61 -12.48 5.28 3.78
C ILE A 61 -11.07 4.77 3.50
N GLU A 62 -10.74 3.61 4.06
CA GLU A 62 -9.40 3.01 3.92
C GLU A 62 -9.44 1.68 3.15
N LYS A 63 -10.55 1.39 2.45
CA LYS A 63 -10.69 0.19 1.61
C LYS A 63 -11.80 0.35 0.56
N CYS A 64 -11.66 -0.39 -0.53
CA CYS A 64 -12.79 -0.73 -1.39
C CYS A 64 -13.73 -1.66 -0.61
N GLU A 65 -15.03 -1.39 -0.62
CA GLU A 65 -16.00 -2.12 0.23
C GLU A 65 -16.62 -3.36 -0.43
N GLY A 66 -15.95 -3.96 -1.42
CA GLY A 66 -16.44 -5.19 -2.07
C GLY A 66 -17.62 -4.98 -3.01
N ALA A 67 -17.93 -3.73 -3.42
CA ALA A 67 -19.04 -3.42 -4.32
C ALA A 67 -18.68 -3.45 -5.82
N PRO A 68 -17.59 -2.81 -6.29
CA PRO A 68 -17.30 -2.79 -7.72
C PRO A 68 -16.56 -4.05 -8.20
N THR A 69 -16.86 -4.53 -9.42
CA THR A 69 -16.10 -5.58 -10.12
C THR A 69 -14.95 -5.02 -10.95
N SER A 70 -14.86 -3.70 -11.06
CA SER A 70 -13.76 -2.96 -11.69
C SER A 70 -13.73 -1.55 -11.13
N THR A 71 -12.55 -0.97 -10.98
CA THR A 71 -12.43 0.43 -10.56
C THR A 71 -11.27 1.11 -11.25
N GLU A 72 -11.35 2.44 -11.32
CA GLU A 72 -10.31 3.28 -11.87
C GLU A 72 -10.00 4.40 -10.87
N GLY A 73 -8.72 4.76 -10.80
CA GLY A 73 -8.24 5.96 -10.12
C GLY A 73 -7.43 6.77 -11.13
N ALA A 74 -7.74 8.05 -11.30
CA ALA A 74 -7.09 8.88 -12.30
C ALA A 74 -6.81 10.28 -11.78
N SER A 75 -5.70 10.86 -12.21
CA SER A 75 -5.34 12.25 -11.93
C SER A 75 -4.30 12.72 -12.94
N GLY A 76 -4.52 13.87 -13.58
CA GLY A 76 -3.61 14.42 -14.57
C GLY A 76 -3.27 13.43 -15.68
N ASP A 77 -2.00 13.00 -15.74
CA ASP A 77 -1.51 12.03 -16.73
C ASP A 77 -1.43 10.58 -16.22
N ALA A 78 -1.86 10.31 -14.98
CA ALA A 78 -1.81 8.98 -14.38
C ALA A 78 -3.20 8.35 -14.31
N LYS A 79 -3.32 7.10 -14.77
CA LYS A 79 -4.53 6.28 -14.61
C LYS A 79 -4.20 4.86 -14.16
N PHE A 80 -4.80 4.47 -13.04
CA PHE A 80 -4.89 3.09 -12.58
C PHE A 80 -6.22 2.46 -12.99
N THR A 81 -6.19 1.24 -13.51
CA THR A 81 -7.37 0.39 -13.73
C THR A 81 -7.16 -0.94 -13.01
N LEU A 82 -8.16 -1.38 -12.23
CA LEU A 82 -8.09 -2.58 -11.40
C LEU A 82 -9.25 -3.53 -11.74
N ASN A 83 -8.96 -4.83 -11.83
CA ASN A 83 -9.94 -5.89 -12.05
C ASN A 83 -9.60 -7.15 -11.24
N PRO A 84 -10.58 -7.82 -10.61
CA PRO A 84 -10.34 -9.13 -10.01
C PRO A 84 -9.94 -10.17 -11.04
N THR A 85 -9.00 -11.06 -10.67
CA THR A 85 -8.55 -12.16 -11.53
C THR A 85 -9.61 -13.27 -11.65
N VAL A 86 -10.52 -13.35 -10.69
CA VAL A 86 -11.63 -14.31 -10.69
C VAL A 86 -12.90 -13.64 -11.21
N ALA A 87 -13.46 -14.19 -12.28
CA ALA A 87 -14.71 -13.70 -12.87
C ALA A 87 -15.84 -13.68 -11.83
N GLY A 88 -16.54 -12.54 -11.74
CA GLY A 88 -17.64 -12.32 -10.80
C GLY A 88 -17.22 -11.95 -9.38
N ALA A 89 -15.92 -11.93 -9.07
CA ALA A 89 -15.44 -11.34 -7.82
C ALA A 89 -15.54 -9.81 -7.84
N THR A 90 -15.49 -9.23 -6.65
CA THR A 90 -15.53 -7.79 -6.40
C THR A 90 -14.24 -7.32 -5.72
N ILE A 91 -13.94 -6.02 -5.82
CA ILE A 91 -12.72 -5.43 -5.28
C ILE A 91 -12.93 -5.07 -3.80
N ASN A 92 -12.11 -5.66 -2.93
CA ASN A 92 -12.13 -5.50 -1.47
C ASN A 92 -10.71 -5.28 -0.91
N ILE A 93 -9.93 -4.42 -1.56
CA ILE A 93 -8.54 -4.11 -1.20
C ILE A 93 -8.49 -2.95 -0.20
N SER A 94 -7.65 -3.06 0.83
CA SER A 94 -7.35 -1.95 1.75
C SER A 94 -6.30 -1.01 1.16
N LYS A 95 -6.34 0.26 1.59
CA LYS A 95 -5.36 1.28 1.20
C LYS A 95 -3.93 0.81 1.42
N GLY A 96 -3.60 0.35 2.61
CA GLY A 96 -2.24 -0.09 2.93
C GLY A 96 -1.75 -1.26 2.07
N ARG A 97 -2.62 -2.21 1.70
CA ARG A 97 -2.27 -3.30 0.77
C ARG A 97 -2.03 -2.78 -0.63
N TRP A 98 -2.90 -1.89 -1.09
CA TRP A 98 -2.82 -1.29 -2.42
C TRP A 98 -1.54 -0.50 -2.60
N GLU A 99 -1.20 0.36 -1.64
CA GLU A 99 0.04 1.15 -1.65
C GLU A 99 1.29 0.24 -1.66
N GLN A 100 1.30 -0.85 -0.90
CA GLN A 100 2.43 -1.82 -0.93
C GLN A 100 2.59 -2.51 -2.29
N CYS A 101 1.49 -2.86 -2.96
CA CYS A 101 1.53 -3.43 -4.31
C CYS A 101 2.05 -2.42 -5.34
N ILE A 102 1.69 -1.14 -5.22
CA ILE A 102 2.24 -0.07 -6.07
C ILE A 102 3.73 0.12 -5.81
N ASP A 103 4.14 0.27 -4.55
CA ASP A 103 5.55 0.46 -4.17
C ASP A 103 6.45 -0.64 -4.73
N SER A 104 6.00 -1.90 -4.64
CA SER A 104 6.74 -3.06 -5.16
C SER A 104 6.74 -3.14 -6.70
N ALA A 105 5.66 -2.72 -7.37
CA ALA A 105 5.63 -2.60 -8.83
C ALA A 105 6.60 -1.51 -9.32
N GLU A 106 6.68 -0.38 -8.62
CA GLU A 106 7.54 0.75 -8.98
C GLU A 106 9.02 0.53 -8.66
N ALA A 107 9.32 -0.35 -7.71
CA ALA A 107 10.68 -0.84 -7.51
C ALA A 107 11.20 -1.58 -8.76
N VAL A 108 10.30 -2.17 -9.57
CA VAL A 108 10.63 -2.86 -10.84
C VAL A 108 10.52 -1.90 -12.04
N CYS A 109 9.53 -1.02 -12.05
CA CYS A 109 9.27 -0.06 -13.13
C CYS A 109 9.44 1.39 -12.66
N PRO A 110 10.68 1.84 -12.36
CA PRO A 110 10.92 3.13 -11.73
C PRO A 110 10.77 4.31 -12.70
N GLY A 111 10.58 5.52 -12.17
CA GLY A 111 10.66 6.75 -12.96
C GLY A 111 9.40 7.08 -13.78
N GLY A 112 8.22 6.72 -13.28
CA GLY A 112 6.94 7.04 -13.93
C GLY A 112 6.68 6.22 -15.19
N GLN A 113 7.20 5.00 -15.26
CA GLN A 113 6.91 4.07 -16.35
C GLN A 113 5.48 3.55 -16.25
N ALA A 114 4.84 3.30 -17.40
CA ALA A 114 3.60 2.54 -17.42
C ALA A 114 3.90 1.06 -17.15
N TYR A 115 2.99 0.35 -16.48
CA TYR A 115 3.17 -1.05 -16.15
C TYR A 115 1.85 -1.79 -15.94
N THR A 116 1.92 -3.12 -15.98
CA THR A 116 0.87 -4.02 -15.49
C THR A 116 1.42 -4.89 -14.38
N ALA A 117 0.59 -5.26 -13.42
CA ALA A 117 0.96 -6.16 -12.33
C ALA A 117 -0.27 -6.82 -11.70
N THR A 118 -0.04 -7.82 -10.85
CA THR A 118 -1.07 -8.51 -10.06
C THR A 118 -0.79 -8.28 -8.57
N CYS A 119 -1.72 -7.69 -7.84
CA CYS A 119 -1.67 -7.53 -6.39
C CYS A 119 -2.31 -8.74 -5.70
N PRO A 120 -1.57 -9.55 -4.91
CA PRO A 120 -2.12 -10.72 -4.25
C PRO A 120 -3.23 -10.39 -3.23
N GLY A 121 -4.36 -11.10 -3.34
CA GLY A 121 -5.58 -10.83 -2.60
C GLY A 121 -6.26 -9.52 -3.03
N GLY A 122 -7.05 -8.93 -2.14
CA GLY A 122 -7.71 -7.65 -2.41
C GLY A 122 -8.96 -7.75 -3.29
N ALA A 123 -9.34 -8.95 -3.74
CA ALA A 123 -10.67 -9.26 -4.25
C ALA A 123 -11.48 -10.05 -3.21
N SER A 124 -12.80 -10.14 -3.38
CA SER A 124 -13.64 -11.08 -2.60
C SER A 124 -13.32 -12.54 -2.89
N SER A 125 -12.71 -12.83 -4.04
CA SER A 125 -12.05 -14.11 -4.35
C SER A 125 -10.91 -13.85 -5.33
N GLY A 126 -9.74 -14.45 -5.09
CA GLY A 126 -8.55 -14.27 -5.92
C GLY A 126 -7.81 -12.95 -5.67
N ASP A 127 -7.11 -12.51 -6.71
CA ASP A 127 -6.18 -11.37 -6.72
C ASP A 127 -6.76 -10.20 -7.52
N ILE A 128 -6.04 -9.09 -7.55
CA ILE A 128 -6.36 -7.93 -8.38
C ILE A 128 -5.29 -7.74 -9.45
N ASP A 129 -5.67 -7.85 -10.72
CA ASP A 129 -4.85 -7.34 -11.82
C ASP A 129 -5.02 -5.83 -11.93
N PHE A 130 -3.91 -5.12 -12.15
CA PHE A 130 -3.92 -3.68 -12.31
C PHE A 130 -2.93 -3.19 -13.37
N ALA A 131 -3.25 -2.03 -13.94
CA ALA A 131 -2.39 -1.33 -14.90
C ALA A 131 -2.25 0.13 -14.50
N LEU A 132 -1.03 0.67 -14.59
CA LEU A 132 -0.75 2.09 -14.65
C LEU A 132 -0.51 2.48 -16.11
N THR A 133 -1.28 3.43 -16.62
CA THR A 133 -1.13 3.96 -17.97
C THR A 133 -1.03 5.47 -17.95
N LYS A 134 -0.34 6.04 -18.95
CA LYS A 134 -0.39 7.46 -19.24
C LYS A 134 -1.65 7.82 -20.01
N GLN A 135 -2.34 8.88 -19.60
CA GLN A 135 -3.55 9.39 -20.27
C GLN A 135 -3.24 10.27 -21.49
#